data_AF-A0A534LFI2-F1
#
_entry.id   AF-A0A534LFI2-F1
#
_cell.length_a   1.000
_cell.length_b   1.000
_cell.length_c   1.000
_cell.angle_alpha   90.00
_cell.angle_beta   90.00
_cell.angle_gamma   90.00
#
_symmetry.space_group_name_H-M   'P 1'
#
loop_
_entity.id
_entity.type
_entity.pdbx_description
1 polymer ?
#
loop_
_entity_poly.entity_id
_entity_poly.type
_entity_poly.pdbx_seq_one_letter_code
_entity_poly.pdbx_strand_id
1 'polypeptide(L)'
;MKASLPRRMTLHAIEAAALILGYRVKREPFDVVAFRGLYDGKRFHMRLETHGLERVPKGSEIDLHVDFMRDVTAFHGSRAESDEIAFEMAQLLGALNAQDPERSRPRVRCPDCGKEFGQEAFRAHRKVVHGY
;
A
#
# COMPACT_ATOMS: atom_id res chain seq x y z
N MET A 1 1.71 -9.80 -9.00
CA MET A 1 1.35 -10.81 -7.97
C MET A 1 -0.02 -10.46 -7.44
N LYS A 2 -0.88 -11.47 -7.26
CA LYS A 2 -2.23 -11.28 -6.77
C LYS A 2 -2.37 -11.79 -5.33
N ALA A 3 -3.12 -11.06 -4.54
CA ALA A 3 -3.57 -11.43 -3.21
C ALA A 3 -5.01 -10.93 -3.02
N SER A 4 -5.54 -11.10 -1.82
CA SER A 4 -6.88 -10.65 -1.48
C SER A 4 -6.90 -9.90 -0.16
N LEU A 5 -7.80 -8.93 -0.06
CA LEU A 5 -8.02 -8.18 1.17
C LEU A 5 -8.37 -9.17 2.31
N PRO A 6 -7.65 -9.14 3.45
CA PRO A 6 -7.74 -10.19 4.47
C PRO A 6 -9.07 -10.17 5.23
N ARG A 7 -9.74 -9.02 5.28
CA ARG A 7 -11.04 -8.81 5.94
C ARG A 7 -11.77 -7.61 5.32
N ARG A 8 -13.03 -7.41 5.69
CA ARG A 8 -13.77 -6.20 5.29
C ARG A 8 -13.14 -4.97 5.95
N MET A 9 -12.88 -3.91 5.18
CA MET A 9 -12.20 -2.69 5.67
C MET A 9 -12.74 -1.43 5.00
N THR A 10 -12.70 -0.28 5.68
CA THR A 10 -12.96 1.02 5.07
C THR A 10 -11.82 1.42 4.13
N LEU A 11 -12.11 2.29 3.15
CA LEU A 11 -11.07 2.88 2.30
C LEU A 11 -9.97 3.58 3.12
N HIS A 12 -10.33 4.23 4.23
CA HIS A 12 -9.36 4.90 5.10
C HIS A 12 -8.41 3.95 5.82
N ALA A 13 -8.88 2.76 6.19
CA ALA A 13 -8.02 1.73 6.76
C ALA A 13 -7.03 1.20 5.71
N ILE A 14 -7.50 0.96 4.49
CA ILE A 14 -6.67 0.52 3.36
C ILE A 14 -5.60 1.59 3.03
N GLU A 15 -6.01 2.85 2.97
CA GLU A 15 -5.10 3.98 2.77
C GLU A 15 -4.02 4.02 3.86
N ALA A 16 -4.41 3.98 5.13
CA ALA A 16 -3.48 4.03 6.25
C ALA A 16 -2.40 2.93 6.16
N ALA A 17 -2.78 1.71 5.75
CA ALA A 17 -1.83 0.61 5.55
C ALA A 17 -0.79 0.94 4.47
N ALA A 18 -1.23 1.43 3.30
CA ALA A 18 -0.33 1.80 2.21
C ALA A 18 0.59 2.98 2.60
N LEU A 19 0.05 3.97 3.32
CA LEU A 19 0.79 5.16 3.75
C LEU A 19 1.93 4.81 4.73
N ILE A 20 1.74 3.81 5.61
CA ILE A 20 2.78 3.32 6.54
C ILE A 20 4.00 2.82 5.77
N LEU A 21 3.75 2.11 4.67
CA LEU A 21 4.77 1.52 3.82
C LEU A 21 5.40 2.53 2.85
N GLY A 22 5.02 3.81 2.95
CA GLY A 22 5.59 4.89 2.14
C GLY A 22 4.93 5.06 0.77
N TYR A 23 3.83 4.37 0.49
CA TYR A 23 3.10 4.58 -0.75
C TYR A 23 2.43 5.95 -0.80
N ARG A 24 2.24 6.45 -2.02
CA ARG A 24 1.32 7.53 -2.35
C ARG A 24 0.03 6.91 -2.88
N VAL A 25 -1.08 7.19 -2.22
CA VAL A 25 -2.38 6.60 -2.55
C VAL A 25 -3.20 7.56 -3.42
N LYS A 26 -3.93 7.01 -4.38
CA LYS A 26 -4.87 7.68 -5.26
C LYS A 26 -6.17 6.87 -5.27
N ARG A 27 -7.30 7.55 -5.00
CA ARG A 27 -8.62 6.95 -5.18
C ARG A 27 -9.05 7.12 -6.63
N GLU A 28 -9.48 6.02 -7.22
CA GLU A 28 -10.17 5.99 -8.51
C GLU A 28 -11.62 5.53 -8.27
N PRO A 29 -12.54 5.73 -9.23
CA PRO A 29 -13.96 5.44 -9.02
C PRO A 29 -14.24 4.00 -8.59
N PHE A 30 -13.42 3.04 -9.04
CA PHE A 30 -13.60 1.62 -8.79
C PHE A 30 -12.40 0.97 -8.10
N ASP A 31 -11.32 1.72 -7.85
CA ASP A 31 -10.06 1.18 -7.37
C ASP A 31 -9.40 2.10 -6.34
N VAL A 32 -8.65 1.50 -5.42
CA VAL A 32 -7.59 2.21 -4.71
C VAL A 32 -6.28 1.84 -5.36
N VAL A 33 -5.56 2.85 -5.84
CA VAL A 33 -4.26 2.69 -6.46
C VAL A 33 -3.20 3.31 -5.56
N ALA A 34 -2.06 2.64 -5.40
CA ALA A 34 -0.96 3.15 -4.61
C ALA A 34 0.39 2.92 -5.30
N PHE A 35 1.26 3.93 -5.22
CA PHE A 35 2.58 3.90 -5.84
C PHE A 35 3.70 4.12 -4.82
N ARG A 36 4.78 3.34 -4.91
CA ARG A 36 6.02 3.58 -4.17
C ARG A 36 7.21 3.48 -5.11
N GLY A 37 7.97 4.56 -5.21
CA GLY A 37 9.17 4.60 -6.04
C GLY A 37 10.20 3.57 -5.59
N LEU A 38 10.85 2.96 -6.57
CA LEU A 38 12.02 2.11 -6.42
C LEU A 38 13.22 2.82 -7.07
N TYR A 39 14.40 2.23 -6.94
CA TYR A 39 15.60 2.67 -7.64
C TYR A 39 15.39 2.56 -9.17
N ASP A 40 16.20 3.28 -9.95
CA ASP A 40 16.26 3.20 -11.43
C ASP A 40 14.96 3.49 -12.19
N GLY A 41 14.08 4.32 -11.62
CA GLY A 41 12.85 4.74 -12.29
C GLY A 41 11.76 3.67 -12.34
N LYS A 42 11.91 2.61 -11.52
CA LYS A 42 10.86 1.63 -11.25
C LYS A 42 9.92 2.12 -10.14
N ARG A 43 8.73 1.54 -10.03
CA ARG A 43 7.85 1.74 -8.87
C ARG A 43 7.03 0.49 -8.59
N PHE A 44 6.77 0.21 -7.32
CA PHE A 44 5.67 -0.66 -6.97
C PHE A 44 4.35 0.04 -7.30
N HIS A 45 3.49 -0.68 -7.99
CA HIS A 45 2.12 -0.29 -8.31
C HIS A 45 1.18 -1.32 -7.68
N MET A 46 0.42 -0.87 -6.69
CA MET A 46 -0.63 -1.64 -6.04
C MET A 46 -1.98 -1.15 -6.56
N ARG A 47 -2.85 -2.08 -6.96
CA ARG A 47 -4.26 -1.82 -7.26
C ARG A 47 -5.10 -2.73 -6.37
N LEU A 48 -6.09 -2.15 -5.71
CA LEU A 48 -7.14 -2.87 -5.01
C LEU A 48 -8.48 -2.55 -5.63
N GLU A 49 -9.17 -3.59 -6.11
CA GLU A 49 -10.48 -3.46 -6.73
C GLU A 49 -11.54 -3.26 -5.63
N THR A 50 -12.15 -2.07 -5.62
CA THR A 50 -13.17 -1.68 -4.63
C THR A 50 -14.58 -1.84 -5.16
N HIS A 51 -14.75 -1.88 -6.48
CA HIS A 51 -16.05 -1.74 -7.16
C HIS A 51 -16.83 -0.48 -6.73
N GLY A 52 -16.14 0.58 -6.31
CA GLY A 52 -16.75 1.83 -5.85
C GLY A 52 -17.32 1.78 -4.43
N LEU A 53 -17.02 0.73 -3.67
CA LEU A 53 -17.49 0.58 -2.30
C LEU A 53 -16.61 1.35 -1.30
N GLU A 54 -17.24 2.10 -0.40
CA GLU A 54 -16.54 2.75 0.72
C GLU A 54 -16.06 1.76 1.79
N ARG A 55 -16.73 0.60 1.87
CA ARG A 55 -16.34 -0.55 2.68
C ARG A 55 -16.09 -1.73 1.76
N VAL A 56 -14.83 -2.07 1.59
CA VAL A 56 -14.39 -3.11 0.67
C VAL A 56 -14.53 -4.47 1.36
N PRO A 57 -15.17 -5.47 0.73
CA PRO A 57 -15.35 -6.79 1.32
C PRO A 57 -14.03 -7.56 1.43
N LYS A 58 -14.02 -8.53 2.35
CA LYS A 58 -12.98 -9.56 2.39
C LYS A 58 -12.91 -10.26 1.03
N GLY A 59 -11.71 -10.56 0.55
CA GLY A 59 -11.54 -11.29 -0.69
C GLY A 59 -11.32 -10.41 -1.92
N SER A 60 -11.61 -9.10 -1.84
CA SER A 60 -11.33 -8.15 -2.93
C SER A 60 -9.88 -8.25 -3.40
N GLU A 61 -9.68 -8.30 -4.72
CA GLU A 61 -8.38 -8.54 -5.33
C GLU A 61 -7.41 -7.39 -5.07
N ILE A 62 -6.19 -7.75 -4.69
CA ILE A 62 -5.03 -6.88 -4.63
C ILE A 62 -4.06 -7.36 -5.69
N ASP A 63 -3.81 -6.52 -6.68
CA ASP A 63 -2.72 -6.73 -7.63
C ASP A 63 -1.53 -5.84 -7.27
N LEU A 64 -0.34 -6.42 -7.18
CA LEU A 64 0.91 -5.72 -6.97
C LEU A 64 1.90 -6.11 -8.05
N HIS A 65 2.41 -5.12 -8.78
CA HIS A 65 3.45 -5.31 -9.78
C HIS A 65 4.45 -4.15 -9.74
N VAL A 66 5.52 -4.28 -10.53
CA VAL A 66 6.49 -3.22 -10.73
C VAL A 66 6.21 -2.57 -12.09
N ASP A 67 5.97 -1.26 -12.07
CA ASP A 67 5.88 -0.42 -13.26
C ASP A 67 7.24 0.21 -13.58
N PHE A 68 7.46 0.48 -14.86
CA PHE A 68 8.59 1.26 -15.35
C PHE A 68 8.09 2.65 -15.75
N MET A 69 8.73 3.73 -15.27
CA MET A 69 8.31 5.09 -15.63
C MET A 69 8.69 5.51 -17.07
N ARG A 70 9.30 4.62 -17.86
CA ARG A 70 9.59 4.78 -19.29
C ARG A 70 9.13 3.54 -20.05
N ASP A 71 8.49 3.74 -21.20
CA ASP A 71 8.14 2.68 -22.17
C ASP A 71 9.39 1.89 -22.54
N VAL A 72 9.61 0.79 -21.83
CA VAL A 72 10.48 -0.29 -22.28
C VAL A 72 9.56 -1.49 -22.46
N THR A 73 9.76 -2.19 -23.55
CA THR A 73 8.86 -3.11 -24.25
C THR A 73 8.39 -4.33 -23.44
N ALA A 74 7.06 -4.52 -23.39
CA ALA A 74 6.26 -5.75 -23.52
C ALA A 74 6.56 -7.06 -22.74
N PHE A 75 7.65 -7.24 -21.98
CA PHE A 75 7.82 -8.48 -21.19
C PHE A 75 8.83 -8.30 -20.05
N HIS A 76 8.38 -8.29 -18.78
CA HIS A 76 9.28 -8.03 -17.65
C HIS A 76 8.96 -8.88 -16.43
N GLY A 77 9.90 -9.75 -16.07
CA GLY A 77 9.93 -10.41 -14.77
C GLY A 77 11.14 -11.31 -14.66
N SER A 78 12.14 -10.91 -13.88
CA SER A 78 13.18 -11.81 -13.36
C SER A 78 12.71 -12.48 -12.05
N ARG A 79 13.38 -13.56 -11.64
CA ARG A 79 13.08 -14.23 -10.35
C ARG A 79 13.30 -13.30 -9.16
N ALA A 80 14.36 -12.47 -9.20
CA ALA A 80 14.64 -11.48 -8.16
C ALA A 80 13.48 -10.47 -8.02
N GLU A 81 12.96 -9.96 -9.14
CA GLU A 81 11.79 -9.07 -9.12
C GLU A 81 10.54 -9.78 -8.56
N SER A 82 10.40 -11.08 -8.80
CA SER A 82 9.29 -11.87 -8.24
C SER A 82 9.39 -12.01 -6.72
N ASP A 83 10.61 -12.19 -6.19
CA ASP A 83 10.87 -12.27 -4.75
C ASP A 83 10.66 -10.90 -4.06
N GLU A 84 11.08 -9.80 -4.71
CA GLU A 84 10.83 -8.44 -4.23
C GLU A 84 9.33 -8.11 -4.17
N ILE A 85 8.57 -8.49 -5.22
CA ILE A 85 7.10 -8.32 -5.24
C ILE A 85 6.45 -9.19 -4.17
N ALA A 86 6.93 -10.42 -3.96
CA ALA A 86 6.41 -11.31 -2.91
C ALA A 86 6.63 -10.74 -1.51
N PHE A 87 7.84 -10.25 -1.24
CA PHE A 87 8.18 -9.59 0.00
C PHE A 87 7.31 -8.35 0.21
N GLU A 88 7.17 -7.50 -0.81
CA GLU A 88 6.36 -6.29 -0.70
C GLU A 88 4.88 -6.60 -0.50
N MET A 89 4.34 -7.63 -1.16
CA MET A 89 2.99 -8.11 -0.94
C MET A 89 2.79 -8.57 0.52
N ALA A 90 3.75 -9.29 1.09
CA ALA A 90 3.70 -9.71 2.49
C ALA A 90 3.68 -8.50 3.44
N GLN A 91 4.48 -7.46 3.15
CA GLN A 91 4.50 -6.22 3.94
C GLN A 91 3.15 -5.49 3.85
N LEU A 92 2.56 -5.40 2.65
CA LEU A 92 1.21 -4.82 2.44
C LEU A 92 0.14 -5.57 3.23
N LEU A 93 0.11 -6.90 3.15
CA LEU A 93 -0.83 -7.73 3.91
C LEU A 93 -0.61 -7.60 5.43
N GLY A 94 0.63 -7.51 5.89
CA GLY A 94 0.97 -7.24 7.29
C GLY A 94 0.41 -5.89 7.76
N ALA A 95 0.64 -4.84 6.97
CA ALA A 95 0.13 -3.50 7.27
C ALA A 95 -1.41 -3.46 7.30
N LEU A 96 -2.08 -4.12 6.35
CA LEU A 96 -3.55 -4.24 6.31
C LEU A 96 -4.09 -4.95 7.56
N ASN A 97 -3.47 -6.05 7.98
CA ASN A 97 -3.88 -6.78 9.18
C ASN A 97 -3.71 -5.96 10.48
N ALA A 98 -2.74 -5.04 10.52
CA ALA A 98 -2.49 -4.17 11.67
C ALA A 98 -3.42 -2.95 11.77
N GLN A 99 -4.18 -2.61 10.72
CA GLN A 99 -5.09 -1.47 10.73
C GLN A 99 -6.44 -1.79 11.38
N ASP A 100 -7.01 -0.80 12.06
CA ASP A 100 -8.43 -0.83 12.43
C ASP A 100 -9.30 -0.84 11.17
N PRO A 101 -10.09 -1.91 10.90
CA PRO A 101 -10.91 -2.01 9.71
C PRO A 101 -12.02 -0.96 9.64
N GLU A 102 -12.44 -0.38 10.77
CA GLU A 102 -13.54 0.60 10.86
C GLU A 102 -13.01 2.05 10.94
N ARG A 103 -11.72 2.24 10.63
CA ARG A 103 -11.05 3.54 10.69
C ARG A 103 -11.81 4.60 9.88
N SER A 104 -12.06 5.74 10.52
CA SER A 104 -12.85 6.85 9.98
C SER A 104 -12.04 7.95 9.29
N ARG A 105 -10.71 7.93 9.42
CA ARG A 105 -9.78 8.92 8.83
C ARG A 105 -8.50 8.24 8.39
N PRO A 106 -7.81 8.71 7.34
CA PRO A 106 -6.56 8.12 6.86
C PRO A 106 -5.37 8.50 7.75
N ARG A 107 -5.51 8.32 9.07
CA ARG A 107 -4.42 8.49 10.03
C ARG A 107 -3.58 7.23 10.09
N VAL A 108 -2.29 7.44 10.24
CA VAL A 108 -1.27 6.41 10.27
C VAL A 108 -0.84 6.19 11.71
N ARG A 109 -0.93 4.93 12.17
CA ARG A 109 -0.34 4.49 13.43
C ARG A 109 1.10 4.07 13.21
N CYS A 110 2.04 4.67 13.94
CA CYS A 110 3.44 4.29 13.91
C CYS A 110 3.62 2.86 14.44
N PRO A 111 4.27 1.95 13.71
CA PRO A 111 4.49 0.58 14.16
C PRO A 111 5.48 0.50 15.33
N ASP A 112 6.43 1.43 15.43
CA ASP A 112 7.51 1.39 16.43
C ASP A 112 7.06 1.91 17.81
N CYS A 113 6.18 2.92 17.85
CA CYS A 113 5.75 3.55 19.11
C CYS A 113 4.23 3.66 19.31
N GLY A 114 3.43 3.23 18.32
CA GLY A 114 1.97 3.15 18.44
C GLY A 114 1.22 4.49 18.34
N LYS A 115 1.91 5.63 18.19
CA LYS A 115 1.30 6.97 18.05
C LYS A 115 0.61 7.16 16.70
N GLU A 116 -0.47 7.93 16.65
CA GLU A 116 -1.24 8.18 15.44
C GLU A 116 -1.04 9.59 14.88
N PHE A 117 -0.88 9.70 13.56
CA PHE A 117 -0.55 10.95 12.87
C PHE A 117 -1.30 11.09 11.55
N GLY A 118 -1.43 12.31 11.03
CA GLY A 118 -1.64 12.52 9.60
C GLY A 118 -0.39 12.14 8.79
N GLN A 119 -0.52 11.94 7.49
CA GLN A 119 0.58 11.42 6.64
C GLN A 119 1.88 12.24 6.74
N GLU A 120 1.82 13.56 6.63
CA GLU A 120 3.01 14.42 6.68
C GLU A 120 3.69 14.40 8.05
N ALA A 121 2.90 14.53 9.11
CA ALA A 121 3.38 14.44 10.48
C ALA A 121 3.98 13.06 10.79
N PHE A 122 3.41 11.99 10.22
CA PHE A 122 3.97 10.64 10.34
C PHE A 122 5.36 10.53 9.71
N ARG A 123 5.54 11.06 8.49
CA ARG A 123 6.85 11.06 7.81
C ARG A 123 7.90 11.82 8.63
N ALA A 124 7.54 13.01 9.11
CA ALA A 124 8.42 13.81 9.97
C ALA A 124 8.75 13.06 11.26
N HIS A 125 7.75 12.46 11.91
CA HIS A 125 7.91 11.68 13.12
C HIS A 125 8.89 10.51 12.94
N ARG A 126 8.75 9.72 11.86
CA ARG A 126 9.67 8.60 11.59
C ARG A 126 11.11 9.05 11.42
N LYS A 127 11.34 10.15 10.71
CA LYS A 127 12.68 10.71 10.50
C LYS A 127 13.31 11.20 11.80
N VAL A 128 12.55 11.94 12.61
CA VAL A 128 13.07 12.60 13.82
C VAL A 128 13.19 11.63 15.00
N VAL A 129 12.23 10.71 15.19
CA VAL A 129 12.15 9.84 16.37
C VAL A 129 12.80 8.48 16.13
N HIS A 130 12.75 7.96 14.91
CA HIS A 130 13.20 6.60 14.59
C HIS A 130 14.39 6.55 13.60
N GLY A 131 14.81 7.68 13.02
CA GLY A 131 16.01 7.77 12.20
C GLY A 131 15.91 7.14 10.80
N TYR A 132 14.70 6.98 10.25
CA TYR A 132 14.46 6.54 8.86
C TYR A 132 14.66 7.64 7.82
#